data_AF-A0A9P7C754-F1
#
_entry.id   AF-A0A9P7C754-F1
#
_cell.length_a   1.000
_cell.length_b   1.000
_cell.length_c   1.000
_cell.angle_alpha   90.00
_cell.angle_beta   90.00
_cell.angle_gamma   90.00
#
_symmetry.space_group_name_H-M   'P 1'
#
loop_
_entity.id
_entity.type
_entity.pdbx_description
1 polymer ?
#
loop_
_entity_poly.entity_id
_entity_poly.type
_entity_poly.pdbx_seq_one_letter_code
_entity_poly.pdbx_strand_id
1 'polypeptide(L)'
;MKQVSQDTVVRAISLLKQGKSIREVEGVTGLSKSTVGRLRKTHCVGLEKPKAGRPKVLSAADERYCVRQVTKNRMSSATKVAKELEKDTGRKVSAETVCRTLRKAGLGAIEKPKKPLLSAKNIHSIRMDAPGLGFDPEKA
;
A
#
# COMPACT_ATOMS: atom_id res chain seq x y z
N MET A 1 -34.60 -19.50 -22.36
CA MET A 1 -33.22 -19.87 -21.93
C MET A 1 -33.13 -21.38 -21.91
N LYS A 2 -32.16 -22.00 -22.62
CA LYS A 2 -31.95 -23.45 -22.49
C LYS A 2 -31.44 -23.75 -21.08
N GLN A 3 -32.11 -24.68 -20.39
CA GLN A 3 -31.61 -25.18 -19.11
C GLN A 3 -30.30 -25.92 -19.37
N VAL A 4 -29.28 -25.54 -18.60
CA VAL A 4 -27.98 -26.20 -18.61
C VAL A 4 -28.13 -27.51 -17.83
N SER A 5 -27.54 -28.61 -18.33
CA SER A 5 -27.58 -29.90 -17.64
C SER A 5 -26.97 -29.78 -16.23
N GLN A 6 -27.63 -30.36 -15.23
CA GLN A 6 -27.17 -30.31 -13.84
C GLN A 6 -25.76 -30.89 -13.69
N ASP A 7 -25.41 -31.92 -14.44
CA ASP A 7 -24.08 -32.55 -14.40
C ASP A 7 -22.97 -31.58 -14.82
N THR A 8 -23.24 -30.76 -15.85
CA THR A 8 -22.28 -29.74 -16.29
C THR A 8 -22.09 -28.63 -15.24
N VAL A 9 -23.15 -28.31 -14.48
CA VAL A 9 -23.08 -27.34 -13.38
C VAL A 9 -22.26 -27.90 -12.21
N VAL A 10 -22.52 -29.14 -11.80
CA VAL A 10 -21.77 -29.81 -10.73
C VAL A 10 -20.29 -29.93 -11.09
N ARG A 11 -19.99 -30.34 -12.34
CA ARG A 11 -18.62 -30.40 -12.86
C ARG A 11 -17.94 -29.03 -12.85
N ALA A 12 -18.63 -27.98 -13.29
CA ALA A 12 -18.10 -26.61 -13.26
C ALA A 12 -17.80 -26.14 -11.83
N ILE A 13 -18.68 -26.41 -10.86
CA ILE A 13 -18.46 -26.05 -9.45
C ILE A 13 -17.25 -26.80 -8.88
N SER A 14 -17.11 -28.09 -9.19
CA SER A 14 -15.95 -28.88 -8.75
C SER A 14 -14.63 -28.29 -9.27
N LEU A 15 -14.56 -27.96 -10.57
CA LEU A 15 -13.38 -27.33 -11.17
C LEU A 15 -13.06 -25.95 -10.57
N LEU A 16 -14.09 -25.15 -10.26
CA LEU A 16 -13.90 -23.86 -9.61
C LEU A 16 -13.34 -24.01 -8.19
N LYS A 17 -13.81 -25.01 -7.42
CA LYS A 17 -13.28 -25.31 -6.08
C LYS A 17 -11.84 -25.80 -6.12
N GLN A 18 -11.42 -26.44 -7.21
CA GLN A 18 -10.02 -26.82 -7.46
C GLN A 18 -9.13 -25.63 -7.86
N GLY A 19 -9.68 -24.41 -7.95
CA GLY A 19 -8.91 -23.19 -8.26
C GLY A 19 -8.73 -22.92 -9.76
N LYS A 20 -9.44 -23.64 -10.64
CA LYS A 20 -9.40 -23.37 -12.08
C LYS A 20 -10.02 -22.01 -12.41
N SER A 21 -9.45 -21.34 -13.41
CA SER A 21 -9.94 -20.05 -13.87
C SER A 21 -11.27 -20.18 -14.62
N ILE A 22 -12.04 -19.10 -14.67
CA ILE A 22 -13.32 -19.06 -15.38
C ILE A 22 -13.15 -19.45 -16.86
N ARG A 23 -12.05 -19.05 -17.49
CA ARG A 23 -11.75 -19.36 -18.91
C ARG A 23 -11.46 -20.85 -19.11
N GLU A 24 -10.70 -21.47 -18.22
CA GLU A 24 -10.43 -22.92 -18.30
C GLU A 24 -11.73 -23.71 -18.11
N VAL A 25 -12.58 -23.31 -17.16
CA VAL A 25 -13.86 -23.98 -16.93
C VAL A 25 -14.80 -23.83 -18.12
N GLU A 26 -14.86 -22.65 -18.73
CA GLU A 26 -15.59 -22.41 -19.99
C GLU A 26 -15.13 -23.35 -21.11
N GLY A 27 -13.82 -23.47 -21.33
CA GLY A 27 -13.26 -24.38 -22.35
C GLY A 27 -13.55 -25.87 -22.09
N VAL A 28 -13.61 -26.29 -20.83
CA VAL A 28 -13.82 -27.70 -20.44
C VAL A 28 -15.30 -28.09 -20.38
N THR A 29 -16.18 -27.15 -20.03
CA THR A 29 -17.62 -27.40 -19.79
C THR A 29 -18.52 -26.89 -20.90
N GLY A 30 -18.02 -26.04 -21.80
CA GLY A 30 -18.82 -25.41 -22.86
C GLY A 30 -19.83 -24.38 -22.35
N LEU A 31 -19.80 -24.05 -21.05
CA LEU A 31 -20.67 -23.05 -20.44
C LEU A 31 -20.14 -21.66 -20.73
N SER A 32 -21.06 -20.72 -21.00
CA SER A 32 -20.69 -19.33 -21.19
C SER A 32 -19.95 -18.77 -19.96
N LYS A 33 -18.96 -17.91 -20.20
CA LYS A 33 -18.23 -17.16 -19.18
C LYS A 33 -19.13 -16.52 -18.10
N SER A 34 -20.28 -15.99 -18.51
CA SER A 34 -21.25 -15.35 -17.60
C SER A 34 -21.94 -16.37 -16.67
N THR A 35 -22.29 -17.55 -17.18
CA THR A 35 -22.83 -18.65 -16.36
C THR A 35 -21.80 -19.14 -15.34
N VAL A 36 -20.57 -19.43 -15.78
CA VAL A 36 -19.48 -19.87 -14.89
C VAL A 36 -19.16 -18.79 -13.84
N GLY A 37 -19.15 -17.52 -14.24
CA GLY A 37 -18.96 -16.39 -13.33
C GLY A 37 -20.07 -16.28 -12.27
N ARG A 38 -21.33 -16.58 -12.64
CA ARG A 38 -22.45 -16.64 -11.70
C ARG A 38 -22.27 -17.79 -10.72
N LEU A 39 -21.94 -18.99 -11.21
CA LEU A 39 -21.69 -20.18 -10.37
C LEU A 39 -20.56 -19.96 -9.35
N ARG A 40 -19.48 -19.28 -9.76
CA ARG A 40 -18.39 -18.92 -8.84
C ARG A 40 -18.86 -17.97 -7.75
N LYS A 41 -19.70 -16.99 -8.08
CA LYS A 41 -20.25 -16.04 -7.10
C LYS A 41 -21.21 -16.70 -6.11
N THR A 42 -22.01 -17.67 -6.54
CA THR A 42 -23.02 -18.32 -5.70
C THR A 42 -22.45 -19.47 -4.86
N HIS A 43 -21.61 -20.33 -5.44
CA HIS A 43 -21.18 -21.58 -4.80
C HIS A 43 -19.74 -21.58 -4.29
N CYS A 44 -18.93 -20.58 -4.65
CA CYS A 44 -17.52 -20.48 -4.29
C CYS A 44 -17.23 -19.19 -3.49
N VAL A 45 -18.13 -18.86 -2.56
CA VAL A 45 -17.95 -17.74 -1.63
C VAL A 45 -16.81 -18.11 -0.67
N GLY A 46 -15.73 -17.34 -0.69
CA GLY A 46 -14.55 -17.58 0.15
C GLY A 46 -13.30 -18.07 -0.61
N LEU A 47 -13.40 -18.38 -1.90
CA LEU A 47 -12.19 -18.61 -2.71
C LEU A 47 -11.43 -17.29 -2.90
N GLU A 48 -10.12 -17.36 -2.74
CA GLU A 48 -9.24 -16.22 -2.99
C GLU A 48 -9.41 -15.75 -4.44
N LYS A 49 -9.60 -14.43 -4.59
CA LYS A 49 -9.64 -13.84 -5.93
C LYS A 49 -8.22 -13.85 -6.49
N PRO A 50 -8.04 -14.16 -7.78
CA PRO A 50 -6.74 -14.01 -8.41
C PRO A 50 -6.25 -12.57 -8.26
N LYS A 51 -4.96 -12.40 -7.95
CA LYS A 51 -4.31 -11.08 -7.87
C LYS A 51 -4.50 -10.38 -9.20
N ALA A 52 -5.29 -9.31 -9.21
CA ALA A 52 -5.57 -8.52 -10.38
C ALA A 52 -4.67 -7.27 -10.41
N GLY A 53 -4.40 -6.77 -11.62
CA GLY A 53 -3.67 -5.52 -11.85
C GLY A 53 -2.18 -5.71 -12.17
N ARG A 54 -1.54 -4.59 -12.50
CA ARG A 54 -0.12 -4.56 -12.88
C ARG A 54 0.76 -4.74 -11.64
N PRO A 55 1.80 -5.59 -11.69
CA PRO A 55 2.75 -5.71 -10.60
C PRO A 55 3.47 -4.38 -10.36
N LYS A 56 3.90 -4.17 -9.12
CA LYS A 56 4.65 -2.97 -8.74
C LYS A 56 5.98 -2.90 -9.48
N VAL A 57 6.38 -1.68 -9.82
CA VAL A 57 7.69 -1.38 -10.42
C VAL A 57 8.82 -1.53 -9.41
N LEU A 58 8.55 -1.54 -8.10
CA LEU A 58 9.55 -1.73 -7.05
C LEU A 58 9.30 -3.04 -6.31
N SER A 59 10.39 -3.79 -6.07
CA SER A 59 10.39 -4.94 -5.17
C SER A 59 10.27 -4.47 -3.71
N ALA A 60 9.91 -5.37 -2.80
CA ALA A 60 9.98 -5.12 -1.37
C ALA A 60 11.42 -4.80 -0.91
N ALA A 61 12.44 -5.35 -1.57
CA ALA A 61 13.83 -5.03 -1.31
C ALA A 61 14.15 -3.57 -1.69
N ASP A 62 13.70 -3.14 -2.87
CA ASP A 62 13.91 -1.78 -3.37
C ASP A 62 13.15 -0.75 -2.51
N GLU A 63 11.91 -1.07 -2.07
CA GLU A 63 11.15 -0.23 -1.14
C GLU A 63 11.98 -0.01 0.16
N ARG A 64 12.59 -1.07 0.72
CA ARG A 64 13.45 -0.97 1.91
C ARG A 64 14.75 -0.19 1.63
N TYR A 65 15.34 -0.38 0.47
CA TYR A 65 16.54 0.36 0.07
C TYR A 65 16.25 1.86 0.06
N CYS A 66 15.15 2.29 -0.57
CA CYS A 66 14.75 3.70 -0.61
C CYS A 66 14.59 4.30 0.80
N VAL A 67 13.93 3.56 1.70
CA VAL A 67 13.76 3.99 3.10
C VAL A 67 15.13 4.14 3.79
N ARG A 68 16.03 3.17 3.60
CA ARG A 68 17.38 3.19 4.18
C ARG A 68 18.22 4.36 3.66
N GLN A 69 18.11 4.72 2.38
CA GLN A 69 18.83 5.89 1.84
C GLN A 69 18.39 7.18 2.54
N VAL A 70 17.11 7.32 2.89
CA VAL A 70 16.61 8.51 3.60
C VAL A 70 17.00 8.47 5.08
N THR A 71 16.86 7.33 5.76
CA THR A 71 17.08 7.24 7.21
C THR A 71 18.55 7.14 7.60
N LYS A 72 19.32 6.26 6.95
CA LYS A 72 20.74 6.00 7.27
C LYS A 72 21.66 6.97 6.54
N ASN A 73 21.45 7.15 5.23
CA ASN A 73 22.33 7.98 4.40
C ASN A 73 21.85 9.44 4.31
N ARG A 74 20.77 9.80 5.03
CA ARG A 74 20.22 11.17 5.17
C ARG A 74 19.96 11.87 3.83
N MET A 75 19.52 11.11 2.83
CA MET A 75 19.19 11.68 1.53
C MET A 75 17.93 12.54 1.60
N SER A 76 18.08 13.85 1.36
CA SER A 76 17.01 14.83 1.53
C SER A 76 15.99 14.90 0.39
N SER A 77 16.28 14.31 -0.77
CA SER A 77 15.43 14.43 -1.96
C SER A 77 15.16 13.10 -2.64
N ALA A 78 13.88 12.89 -2.99
CA ALA A 78 13.42 11.69 -3.70
C ALA A 78 14.04 11.54 -5.09
N THR A 79 14.41 12.64 -5.77
CA THR A 79 15.09 12.59 -7.08
C THR A 79 16.48 11.99 -6.96
N LYS A 80 17.21 12.32 -5.89
CA LYS A 80 18.53 11.75 -5.62
C LYS A 80 18.44 10.28 -5.28
N VAL A 81 17.44 9.89 -4.48
CA VAL A 81 17.17 8.48 -4.16
C VAL A 81 16.82 7.68 -5.41
N ALA A 82 16.02 8.25 -6.34
CA ALA A 82 15.70 7.60 -7.60
C ALA A 82 16.94 7.36 -8.48
N LYS A 83 17.83 8.37 -8.58
CA LYS A 83 19.09 8.23 -9.32
C LYS A 83 20.01 7.18 -8.70
N GLU A 84 20.09 7.14 -7.37
CA GLU A 84 20.93 6.15 -6.69
C GLU A 84 20.38 4.73 -6.85
N LEU A 85 19.05 4.58 -6.77
CA LEU A 85 18.39 3.31 -7.04
C LEU A 85 18.63 2.82 -8.48
N GLU A 86 18.62 3.75 -9.44
CA GLU A 86 18.92 3.43 -10.84
C GLU A 86 20.37 2.97 -11.02
N LYS A 87 21.34 3.58 -10.31
CA LYS A 87 22.74 3.12 -10.35
C LYS A 87 22.94 1.74 -9.71
N ASP A 88 22.36 1.52 -8.54
CA ASP A 88 22.65 0.32 -7.75
C ASP A 88 21.85 -0.90 -8.22
N THR A 89 20.61 -0.70 -8.66
CA THR A 89 19.67 -1.78 -9.01
C THR A 89 19.33 -1.79 -10.50
N GLY A 90 19.73 -0.78 -11.27
CA GLY A 90 19.39 -0.65 -12.70
C GLY A 90 17.92 -0.30 -12.95
N ARG A 91 17.13 -0.03 -11.91
CA ARG A 91 15.68 0.22 -12.02
C ARG A 91 15.40 1.70 -12.14
N LYS A 92 15.03 2.12 -13.36
CA LYS A 92 14.56 3.48 -13.59
C LYS A 92 13.17 3.70 -12.99
N VAL A 93 13.09 4.58 -12.00
CA VAL A 93 11.82 4.97 -11.36
C VAL A 93 11.65 6.48 -11.32
N SER A 94 10.40 6.93 -11.38
CA SER A 94 10.10 8.36 -11.23
C SER A 94 10.27 8.78 -9.77
N ALA A 95 10.60 10.06 -9.56
CA ALA A 95 10.68 10.63 -8.21
C ALA A 95 9.37 10.47 -7.43
N GLU A 96 8.22 10.59 -8.10
CA GLU A 96 6.91 10.41 -7.46
C GLU A 96 6.68 8.96 -6.99
N THR A 97 7.22 7.97 -7.71
CA THR A 97 7.17 6.57 -7.26
C THR A 97 7.93 6.40 -5.94
N VAL A 98 9.09 7.05 -5.82
CA VAL A 98 9.88 7.07 -4.58
C VAL A 98 9.17 7.84 -3.46
N CYS A 99 8.53 8.99 -3.77
CA CYS A 99 7.73 9.71 -2.78
C CYS A 99 6.60 8.84 -2.23
N ARG A 100 5.88 8.11 -3.09
CA ARG A 100 4.80 7.20 -2.68
C ARG A 100 5.29 6.07 -1.79
N THR A 101 6.46 5.49 -2.08
CA THR A 101 7.04 4.43 -1.22
C THR A 101 7.47 4.98 0.12
N LEU A 102 8.07 6.17 0.17
CA LEU A 102 8.44 6.84 1.41
C LEU A 102 7.20 7.17 2.26
N ARG A 103 6.16 7.75 1.66
CA ARG A 103 4.89 8.03 2.36
C ARG A 103 4.25 6.76 2.93
N LYS A 104 4.29 5.65 2.17
CA LYS A 104 3.81 4.34 2.64
C LYS A 104 4.60 3.81 3.85
N ALA A 105 5.86 4.22 3.98
CA ALA A 105 6.70 3.93 5.15
C ALA A 105 6.60 4.97 6.27
N GLY A 106 5.67 5.94 6.17
CA GLY A 106 5.49 7.01 7.17
C GLY A 106 6.50 8.16 7.05
N LEU A 107 7.29 8.20 5.98
CA LEU A 107 8.26 9.26 5.73
C LEU A 107 7.66 10.29 4.77
N GLY A 108 7.61 11.55 5.21
CA GLY A 108 7.09 12.66 4.44
C GLY A 108 7.88 13.94 4.72
N ALA A 109 7.75 14.92 3.83
CA ALA A 109 8.20 16.27 4.13
C ALA A 109 7.29 16.86 5.20
N ILE A 110 7.89 17.39 6.27
CA ILE A 110 7.19 18.08 7.35
C ILE A 110 7.87 19.44 7.51
N GLU A 111 7.08 20.51 7.49
CA GLU A 111 7.56 21.83 7.86
C GLU A 111 7.71 21.91 9.38
N LYS A 112 8.89 22.32 9.84
CA LYS A 112 9.11 22.54 11.27
C LYS A 112 8.22 23.71 11.72
N PRO A 113 7.38 23.54 12.76
CA PRO A 113 6.58 24.66 13.27
C PRO A 113 7.50 25.80 13.71
N LYS A 114 7.10 27.03 13.36
CA LYS A 114 7.83 28.24 13.76
C LYS A 114 7.76 28.33 15.28
N LYS A 115 8.93 28.26 15.93
CA LYS A 115 9.00 28.54 17.37
C LYS A 115 8.70 30.03 17.57
N PRO A 116 7.84 30.41 18.52
CA PRO A 116 7.67 31.82 18.87
C PRO A 116 9.00 32.41 19.35
N LEU A 117 9.24 33.67 19.01
CA LEU A 117 10.44 34.40 19.46
C LEU A 117 10.47 34.44 20.98
N LEU A 118 11.61 34.18 21.61
CA LEU A 118 11.78 34.26 23.07
C LEU A 118 11.82 35.72 23.53
N SER A 119 10.65 36.35 23.59
CA SER A 119 10.44 37.67 24.21
C SER A 119 9.63 37.50 25.49
N ALA A 120 9.70 38.45 26.43
CA ALA A 120 8.94 38.38 27.69
C ALA A 120 7.43 38.14 27.47
N LYS A 121 6.86 38.73 26.41
CA LYS A 121 5.45 38.55 26.01
C LYS A 121 5.15 37.12 25.53
N ASN A 122 6.08 36.52 24.79
CA ASN A 122 5.90 35.21 24.18
C ASN A 122 6.29 34.06 25.11
N ILE A 123 7.16 34.30 26.11
CA ILE A 123 7.52 33.29 27.11
C ILE A 123 6.32 32.94 27.99
N HIS A 124 5.45 33.91 28.28
CA HIS A 124 4.23 33.69 29.06
C HIS A 124 3.23 32.78 28.32
N SER A 125 3.01 32.99 27.01
CA SER A 125 2.13 32.13 26.22
C SER A 125 2.68 30.71 26.04
N ILE A 126 4.01 30.56 25.84
CA ILE A 126 4.67 29.24 25.75
C ILE A 126 4.45 28.38 27.02
N ARG A 127 4.38 29.01 28.21
CA ARG A 127 4.18 28.31 29.49
C ARG A 127 2.74 27.87 29.73
N MET A 128 1.76 28.62 29.21
CA MET A 128 0.34 28.34 29.43
C MET A 128 -0.22 27.29 28.46
N ASP A 129 0.38 27.13 27.28
CA ASP A 129 -0.02 26.15 26.25
C ASP A 129 0.64 24.76 26.45
N ALA A 130 1.44 24.57 27.51
CA ALA A 130 2.09 23.30 27.84
C ALA A 130 1.31 22.59 28.97
N PRO A 131 0.51 21.54 28.68
CA PRO A 131 -0.15 20.79 29.74
C PRO A 131 0.90 20.00 30.54
N GLY A 132 1.16 20.41 31.78
CA GLY A 132 1.60 19.47 32.83
C GLY A 132 2.99 19.61 33.46
N LEU A 133 3.59 20.79 33.58
CA LEU A 133 4.74 20.98 34.50
C LEU A 133 4.56 22.28 35.30
N GLY A 134 3.77 22.21 36.37
CA GLY A 134 3.66 23.27 37.37
C GLY A 134 5.00 23.46 38.09
N PHE A 135 5.46 24.71 38.12
CA PHE A 135 6.54 25.14 39.00
C PHE A 135 5.88 25.81 40.21
N ASP A 136 6.01 25.18 41.38
CA ASP A 136 5.51 25.70 42.66
C ASP A 136 6.56 26.65 43.27
N PRO A 137 6.27 27.96 43.39
CA PRO A 137 7.24 28.94 43.87
C PRO A 137 7.46 28.91 45.39
N GLU A 138 6.76 28.05 46.14
CA GLU A 138 6.93 27.90 47.60
C GLU A 138 7.98 26.86 48.02
N LYS A 139 8.64 26.19 47.06
CA LYS A 139 9.75 25.27 47.33
C LYS A 139 11.11 25.85 46.90
N ALA A 140 11.41 27.08 47.31
CA ALA A 140 12.74 27.69 47.21
C ALA A 140 13.23 28.11 48.60
#